data_AF-A0A1G9N002-F1
#
_entry.id   AF-A0A1G9N002-F1
#
_cell.length_a   1.000
_cell.length_b   1.000
_cell.length_c   1.000
_cell.angle_alpha   90.00
_cell.angle_beta   90.00
_cell.angle_gamma   90.00
#
_symmetry.space_group_name_H-M   'P 1'
#
loop_
_entity.id
_entity.type
_entity.pdbx_description
1 polymer ?
#
loop_
_entity_poly.entity_id
_entity_poly.type
_entity_poly.pdbx_seq_one_letter_code
_entity_poly.pdbx_strand_id
1 'polypeptide(L)'
;MLSIGFVYILLNPAFPNLIKIGETGRDSVTRALELSRQTGVPADYIVLYDELVSDCKKVESILHKQFAAYRSKRNKEFFSLPPKEVIKSLQFVSSKFQVPLSTPSLTSNLLPHFKRYFSDYLDSSIKSIKLVLLPSVCFLEVGKQNVPDQQITIEREDIPLFGLREPEAPTIEDLRENEALLKSCDEYTWIMISDLFPRDKAYEIAAEWEKPGGKLERIRADADAE
;
A
#
# COMPACT_ATOMS: atom_id res chain seq x y z
N MET A 1 2.53 -18.37 16.34
CA MET A 1 2.65 -16.90 16.30
C MET A 1 1.59 -16.37 15.35
N LEU A 2 0.97 -15.25 15.68
CA LEU A 2 0.13 -14.51 14.74
C LEU A 2 1.01 -14.06 13.57
N SER A 3 0.53 -14.22 12.33
CA SER A 3 1.22 -13.79 11.12
C SER A 3 0.57 -12.50 10.62
N ILE A 4 0.85 -11.38 11.29
CA ILE A 4 0.31 -10.09 10.86
C ILE A 4 0.88 -9.78 9.48
N GLY A 5 0.01 -9.40 8.55
CA GLY A 5 0.38 -9.13 7.17
C GLY A 5 -0.84 -8.94 6.30
N PHE A 6 -0.60 -8.79 5.01
CA PHE A 6 -1.64 -8.56 4.03
C PHE A 6 -2.03 -9.85 3.32
N VAL A 7 -3.31 -9.98 3.02
CA VAL A 7 -3.82 -10.91 2.01
C VAL A 7 -4.27 -10.09 0.82
N TYR A 8 -3.72 -10.37 -0.35
CA TYR A 8 -3.93 -9.58 -1.56
C TYR A 8 -4.64 -10.37 -2.67
N ILE A 9 -5.21 -9.62 -3.60
CA ILE A 9 -5.79 -10.08 -4.85
C ILE A 9 -5.04 -9.37 -5.97
N LEU A 10 -4.25 -10.11 -6.75
CA LEU A 10 -3.52 -9.56 -7.89
C LEU A 10 -4.19 -9.95 -9.21
N LEU A 11 -4.08 -9.06 -10.19
CA LEU A 11 -4.40 -9.31 -11.59
C LEU A 11 -3.14 -9.16 -12.43
N ASN A 12 -2.97 -10.04 -13.41
CA ASN A 12 -1.98 -9.83 -14.47
C ASN A 12 -2.73 -9.50 -15.76
N PRO A 13 -2.48 -8.36 -16.42
CA PRO A 13 -3.15 -7.98 -17.67
C PRO A 13 -3.01 -9.01 -18.80
N ALA A 14 -1.93 -9.80 -18.81
CA ALA A 14 -1.74 -10.88 -19.78
C ALA A 14 -2.60 -12.12 -19.48
N PHE A 15 -3.12 -12.25 -18.26
CA PHE A 15 -4.01 -13.33 -17.83
C PHE A 15 -5.31 -12.75 -17.22
N PRO A 16 -6.11 -12.00 -18.00
CA PRO A 16 -7.20 -11.17 -17.46
C PRO A 16 -8.34 -11.95 -16.80
N ASN A 17 -8.45 -13.25 -17.09
CA ASN A 17 -9.46 -14.14 -16.50
C ASN A 17 -8.98 -14.84 -15.23
N LEU A 18 -7.73 -14.61 -14.80
CA LEU A 18 -7.13 -15.24 -13.64
C LEU A 18 -6.71 -14.17 -12.64
N ILE A 19 -7.12 -14.38 -11.40
CA ILE A 19 -6.62 -13.63 -10.26
C ILE A 19 -5.71 -14.51 -9.42
N LYS A 20 -4.71 -13.89 -8.79
CA LYS A 20 -3.86 -14.51 -7.78
C LYS A 20 -4.34 -14.08 -6.40
N ILE A 21 -4.56 -15.03 -5.51
CA ILE A 21 -4.81 -14.77 -4.08
C ILE A 21 -3.56 -15.20 -3.34
N GLY A 22 -2.90 -14.28 -2.65
CA GLY A 22 -1.69 -14.60 -1.89
C GLY A 22 -1.59 -13.77 -0.61
N GLU A 23 -0.51 -13.99 0.12
CA GLU A 23 -0.17 -13.23 1.31
C GLU A 23 1.22 -12.62 1.21
N THR A 24 1.45 -11.61 2.04
CA THR A 24 2.77 -11.07 2.33
C THR A 24 2.80 -10.56 3.78
N GLY A 25 3.94 -10.75 4.43
CA GLY A 25 4.22 -10.11 5.73
C GLY A 25 4.69 -8.67 5.60
N ARG A 26 4.72 -8.09 4.39
CA ARG A 26 5.20 -6.74 4.02
C ARG A 26 4.17 -6.08 3.10
N ASP A 27 4.45 -4.91 2.54
CA ASP A 27 3.61 -4.24 1.52
C ASP A 27 3.22 -5.13 0.30
N SER A 28 1.93 -5.09 -0.07
CA SER A 28 1.36 -5.86 -1.20
C SER A 28 1.83 -5.35 -2.55
N VAL A 29 2.05 -4.04 -2.71
CA VAL A 29 2.49 -3.44 -3.99
C VAL A 29 3.92 -3.88 -4.31
N THR A 30 4.81 -3.80 -3.32
CA THR A 30 6.19 -4.29 -3.37
C THR A 30 6.20 -5.78 -3.71
N ARG A 31 5.32 -6.57 -3.07
CA ARG A 31 5.21 -7.99 -3.40
C ARG A 31 4.74 -8.22 -4.84
N ALA A 32 3.79 -7.44 -5.34
CA ALA A 32 3.35 -7.51 -6.72
C ALA A 32 4.51 -7.21 -7.69
N LEU A 33 5.33 -6.18 -7.43
CA LEU A 33 6.52 -5.85 -8.22
C LEU A 33 7.57 -6.96 -8.19
N GLU A 34 7.86 -7.53 -7.02
CA GLU A 34 8.77 -8.69 -6.90
C GLU A 34 8.30 -9.88 -7.74
N LEU A 35 7.01 -10.20 -7.68
CA LEU A 35 6.40 -11.29 -8.45
C LEU A 35 6.44 -11.01 -9.96
N SER A 36 6.31 -9.74 -10.35
CA SER A 36 6.34 -9.30 -11.75
C SER A 36 7.70 -9.51 -12.40
N ARG A 37 8.78 -9.41 -11.61
CA ARG A 37 10.17 -9.60 -12.07
C ARG A 37 10.56 -11.08 -12.25
N GLN A 38 9.68 -12.03 -11.92
CA GLN A 38 10.00 -13.44 -12.08
C GLN A 38 10.00 -13.88 -13.55
N THR A 39 10.90 -14.81 -13.89
CA THR A 39 11.00 -15.34 -15.25
C THR A 39 9.69 -16.02 -15.67
N GLY A 40 9.18 -15.65 -16.85
CA GLY A 40 7.94 -16.19 -17.39
C GLY A 40 6.66 -15.43 -16.98
N VAL A 41 6.78 -14.29 -16.29
CA VAL A 41 5.67 -13.36 -16.08
C VAL A 41 5.67 -12.31 -17.18
N PRO A 42 4.64 -12.24 -18.04
CA PRO A 42 4.65 -11.45 -19.28
C PRO A 42 4.28 -9.97 -19.10
N ALA A 43 3.68 -9.59 -17.96
CA ALA A 43 3.30 -8.23 -17.63
C ALA A 43 3.28 -8.06 -16.11
N ASP A 44 3.33 -6.83 -15.62
CA ASP A 44 3.33 -6.58 -14.19
C ASP A 44 1.98 -6.92 -13.54
N TYR A 45 2.04 -7.45 -12.33
CA TYR A 45 0.87 -7.65 -11.49
C TYR A 45 0.37 -6.32 -10.95
N ILE A 46 -0.95 -6.18 -10.94
CA ILE A 46 -1.68 -5.06 -10.36
C ILE A 46 -2.36 -5.56 -9.10
N VAL A 47 -2.16 -4.87 -7.97
CA VAL A 47 -2.93 -5.10 -6.75
C VAL A 47 -4.34 -4.58 -6.98
N LEU A 48 -5.33 -5.48 -7.06
CA LEU A 48 -6.74 -5.08 -7.17
C LEU A 48 -7.33 -4.70 -5.81
N TYR A 49 -6.88 -5.37 -4.76
CA TYR A 49 -7.32 -5.19 -3.39
C TYR A 49 -6.44 -5.99 -2.43
N ASP A 50 -6.32 -5.55 -1.20
CA ASP A 50 -5.71 -6.29 -0.10
C ASP A 50 -6.29 -5.90 1.27
N GLU A 51 -5.98 -6.70 2.30
CA GLU A 51 -6.43 -6.47 3.68
C GLU A 51 -5.33 -6.83 4.66
N LEU A 52 -5.03 -5.89 5.57
CA LEU A 52 -4.19 -6.15 6.74
C LEU A 52 -4.97 -6.98 7.78
N VAL A 53 -4.44 -8.15 8.11
CA VAL A 53 -5.07 -9.09 9.05
C VAL A 53 -4.08 -9.57 10.10
N SER A 54 -4.60 -10.05 11.22
CA SER A 54 -3.80 -10.60 12.32
C SER A 54 -3.18 -11.96 12.03
N ASP A 55 -3.68 -12.69 11.03
CA ASP A 55 -3.14 -13.98 10.60
C ASP A 55 -3.34 -14.18 9.08
N CYS A 56 -2.46 -13.58 8.29
CA CYS A 56 -2.52 -13.57 6.83
C CYS A 56 -2.50 -14.99 6.26
N LYS A 57 -1.66 -15.88 6.81
CA LYS A 57 -1.59 -17.29 6.39
C LYS A 57 -2.91 -18.02 6.62
N LYS A 58 -3.59 -17.74 7.73
CA LYS A 58 -4.90 -18.36 8.01
C LYS A 58 -5.99 -17.84 7.09
N VAL A 59 -6.04 -16.53 6.88
CA VAL A 59 -7.02 -15.87 6.00
C VAL A 59 -6.86 -16.35 4.55
N GLU A 60 -5.63 -16.35 4.04
CA GLU A 60 -5.29 -16.85 2.70
C GLU A 60 -5.74 -18.31 2.54
N SER A 61 -5.40 -19.16 3.51
CA SER A 61 -5.81 -20.58 3.51
C SER A 61 -7.34 -20.76 3.48
N ILE A 62 -8.10 -19.91 4.19
CA ILE A 62 -9.56 -19.94 4.17
C ILE A 62 -10.08 -19.61 2.77
N LEU A 63 -9.59 -18.52 2.16
CA LEU A 63 -10.01 -18.13 0.81
C LEU A 63 -9.64 -19.18 -0.24
N HIS A 64 -8.44 -19.74 -0.15
CA HIS A 64 -7.98 -20.81 -1.03
C HIS A 64 -8.89 -22.05 -0.96
N LYS A 65 -9.37 -22.41 0.24
CA LYS A 65 -10.33 -23.51 0.43
C LYS A 65 -11.71 -23.16 -0.10
N GLN A 66 -12.18 -21.95 0.17
CA GLN A 66 -13.48 -21.46 -0.28
C GLN A 66 -13.58 -21.45 -1.81
N PHE A 67 -12.50 -21.07 -2.50
CA PHE A 67 -12.45 -20.99 -3.96
C PHE A 67 -11.76 -22.19 -4.63
N ALA A 68 -11.59 -23.31 -3.92
CA ALA A 68 -10.86 -24.47 -4.44
C ALA A 68 -11.42 -25.00 -5.77
N ALA A 69 -12.74 -24.93 -5.97
CA ALA A 69 -13.42 -25.34 -7.21
C ALA A 69 -13.07 -24.45 -8.42
N TYR A 70 -12.63 -23.21 -8.19
CA TYR A 70 -12.27 -22.24 -9.25
C TYR A 70 -10.76 -22.16 -9.49
N ARG A 71 -9.97 -22.98 -8.79
CA ARG A 71 -8.50 -22.97 -8.89
C ARG A 71 -8.05 -23.54 -10.23
N SER A 72 -7.19 -22.82 -10.95
CA SER A 72 -6.75 -23.22 -12.30
C SER A 72 -5.93 -24.52 -12.32
N LYS A 73 -5.11 -24.74 -11.30
CA LYS A 73 -4.35 -25.98 -11.06
C LYS A 73 -4.20 -26.22 -9.57
N ARG A 74 -4.27 -27.48 -9.13
CA ARG A 74 -4.27 -27.88 -7.71
C ARG A 74 -3.19 -27.22 -6.85
N ASN A 75 -1.98 -27.04 -7.38
CA ASN A 75 -0.82 -26.49 -6.66
C ASN A 75 -0.50 -25.03 -7.02
N LYS A 76 -1.46 -24.30 -7.58
CA LYS A 76 -1.29 -22.91 -7.99
C LYS A 76 -2.28 -22.02 -7.24
N GLU A 77 -1.86 -20.78 -7.01
CA GLU A 77 -2.62 -19.77 -6.28
C GLU A 77 -3.44 -18.88 -7.23
N PHE A 78 -3.79 -19.42 -8.41
CA PHE A 78 -4.55 -18.72 -9.45
C PHE A 78 -5.97 -19.29 -9.54
N PHE A 79 -6.94 -18.39 -9.64
CA PHE A 79 -8.34 -18.73 -9.59
C PHE A 79 -9.11 -18.01 -10.72
N SER A 80 -10.05 -18.71 -11.33
CA SER A 80 -10.88 -18.23 -12.43
C SER A 80 -12.26 -17.81 -11.89
N LEU A 81 -12.34 -16.61 -11.34
CA LEU A 81 -13.58 -16.02 -10.84
C LEU A 81 -13.52 -14.48 -10.86
N PRO A 82 -14.67 -13.79 -10.85
CA PRO A 82 -14.71 -12.33 -10.86
C PRO A 82 -14.01 -11.74 -9.63
N PRO A 83 -13.13 -10.73 -9.78
CA PRO A 83 -12.43 -10.10 -8.65
C PRO A 83 -13.38 -9.62 -7.55
N LYS A 84 -14.54 -9.08 -7.94
CA LYS A 84 -15.57 -8.57 -7.03
C LYS A 84 -16.02 -9.61 -5.99
N GLU A 85 -16.12 -10.88 -6.37
CA GLU A 85 -16.56 -11.93 -5.45
C GLU A 85 -15.46 -12.30 -4.45
N VAL A 86 -14.20 -12.25 -4.88
CA VAL A 86 -13.05 -12.50 -3.99
C VAL A 86 -12.84 -11.34 -3.03
N ILE A 87 -12.98 -10.10 -3.49
CA ILE A 87 -12.89 -8.90 -2.65
C ILE A 87 -13.91 -8.97 -1.51
N LYS A 88 -15.20 -9.21 -1.82
CA LYS A 88 -16.24 -9.36 -0.80
C LYS A 88 -15.92 -10.46 0.21
N SER A 89 -15.39 -11.58 -0.28
CA SER A 89 -15.04 -12.70 0.58
C SER A 89 -13.85 -12.38 1.47
N LEU A 90 -12.83 -11.70 0.94
CA LEU A 90 -11.68 -11.26 1.70
C LEU A 90 -12.11 -10.27 2.79
N GLN A 91 -12.93 -9.27 2.46
CA GLN A 91 -13.52 -8.33 3.44
C GLN A 91 -14.31 -9.04 4.54
N PHE A 92 -15.13 -10.03 4.17
CA PHE A 92 -15.90 -10.79 5.16
C PHE A 92 -15.01 -11.63 6.07
N VAL A 93 -14.01 -12.31 5.52
CA VAL A 93 -13.09 -13.13 6.32
C VAL A 93 -12.21 -12.22 7.19
N SER A 94 -11.63 -11.16 6.64
CA SER A 94 -10.74 -10.23 7.35
C SER A 94 -11.39 -9.58 8.56
N SER A 95 -12.71 -9.34 8.52
CA SER A 95 -13.47 -8.82 9.68
C SER A 95 -13.34 -9.67 10.95
N LYS A 96 -12.99 -10.96 10.83
CA LYS A 96 -12.78 -11.89 11.94
C LYS A 96 -11.30 -12.00 12.37
N PHE A 97 -10.40 -11.42 11.59
CA PHE A 97 -8.96 -11.44 11.77
C PHE A 97 -8.42 -10.00 11.85
N GLN A 98 -9.15 -9.13 12.54
CA GLN A 98 -8.67 -7.78 12.79
C GLN A 98 -7.39 -7.81 13.62
N VAL A 99 -6.46 -6.89 13.32
CA VAL A 99 -5.27 -6.66 14.14
C VAL A 99 -5.72 -6.17 15.52
N PRO A 100 -5.39 -6.88 16.62
CA PRO A 100 -5.79 -6.46 17.96
C PRO A 100 -5.26 -5.08 18.30
N LEU A 101 -6.05 -4.28 19.01
CA LEU A 101 -5.60 -2.97 19.53
C LEU A 101 -4.44 -3.09 20.52
N SER A 102 -4.26 -4.27 21.11
CA SER A 102 -3.11 -4.59 21.98
C SER A 102 -1.82 -4.89 21.22
N THR A 103 -1.86 -4.94 19.88
CA THR A 103 -0.65 -5.14 19.07
C THR A 103 0.29 -3.97 19.32
N PRO A 104 1.54 -4.22 19.76
CA PRO A 104 2.52 -3.16 19.92
C PRO A 104 2.66 -2.39 18.61
N SER A 105 2.43 -1.08 18.68
CA SER A 105 2.54 -0.18 17.54
C SER A 105 3.32 1.04 17.94
N LEU A 106 4.15 1.52 17.03
CA LEU A 106 4.80 2.81 17.13
C LEU A 106 4.20 3.73 16.09
N THR A 107 3.98 4.99 16.45
CA THR A 107 3.39 5.96 15.51
C THR A 107 4.16 7.27 15.52
N SER A 108 4.20 7.93 14.36
CA SER A 108 4.73 9.28 14.22
C SER A 108 3.72 10.18 13.51
N ASN A 109 3.58 11.43 13.97
CA ASN A 109 2.65 12.40 13.40
C ASN A 109 3.32 13.19 12.26
N LEU A 110 2.89 12.95 11.03
CA LEU A 110 3.44 13.59 9.84
C LEU A 110 2.69 14.87 9.44
N LEU A 111 1.47 15.10 9.94
CA LEU A 111 0.65 16.24 9.53
C LEU A 111 1.36 17.60 9.65
N PRO A 112 2.14 17.90 10.71
CA PRO A 112 2.87 19.17 10.81
C PRO A 112 3.87 19.37 9.66
N HIS A 113 4.52 18.30 9.19
CA HIS A 113 5.44 18.36 8.05
C HIS A 113 4.65 18.66 6.77
N PHE A 114 3.56 17.94 6.51
CA PHE A 114 2.72 18.18 5.33
C PHE A 114 2.14 19.60 5.30
N LYS A 115 1.64 20.11 6.42
CA LYS A 115 1.16 21.50 6.50
C LYS A 115 2.25 22.53 6.23
N ARG A 116 3.50 22.23 6.60
CA ARG A 116 4.62 23.15 6.43
C ARG A 116 5.14 23.17 4.99
N TYR A 117 5.21 22.03 4.32
CA TYR A 117 5.89 21.89 3.02
C TYR A 117 4.93 21.67 1.84
N PHE A 118 3.71 21.18 2.08
CA PHE A 118 2.76 20.76 1.04
C PHE A 118 1.34 21.33 1.25
N SER A 119 1.19 22.42 2.02
CA SER A 119 -0.14 22.96 2.34
C SER A 119 -0.96 23.39 1.13
N ASP A 120 -0.31 23.82 0.04
CA ASP A 120 -0.99 24.22 -1.20
C ASP A 120 -1.57 23.03 -1.99
N TYR A 121 -1.10 21.81 -1.72
CA TYR A 121 -1.49 20.59 -2.42
C TYR A 121 -2.28 19.61 -1.54
N LEU A 122 -2.20 19.75 -0.21
CA LEU A 122 -2.79 18.80 0.73
C LEU A 122 -4.32 18.84 0.69
N ASP A 123 -4.96 17.66 0.66
CA ASP A 123 -6.42 17.60 0.76
C ASP A 123 -6.91 18.24 2.07
N SER A 124 -7.74 19.27 1.92
CA SER A 124 -8.35 20.04 3.01
C SER A 124 -9.19 19.21 3.99
N SER A 125 -9.68 18.04 3.55
CA SER A 125 -10.42 17.09 4.38
C SER A 125 -9.54 16.44 5.44
N ILE A 126 -8.22 16.37 5.22
CA ILE A 126 -7.27 15.64 6.07
C ILE A 126 -7.07 16.38 7.40
N LYS A 127 -7.31 15.67 8.50
CA LYS A 127 -7.15 16.13 9.89
C LYS A 127 -6.03 15.40 10.64
N SER A 128 -5.57 14.25 10.17
CA SER A 128 -4.39 13.56 10.69
C SER A 128 -3.68 12.74 9.61
N ILE A 129 -2.36 12.68 9.70
CA ILE A 129 -1.52 11.78 8.90
C ILE A 129 -0.54 11.17 9.89
N LYS A 130 -0.61 9.86 10.11
CA LYS A 130 0.31 9.16 11.00
C LYS A 130 1.03 8.06 10.24
N LEU A 131 2.34 8.00 10.42
CA LEU A 131 3.09 6.78 10.12
C LEU A 131 2.80 5.77 11.23
N VAL A 132 2.42 4.54 10.87
CA VAL A 132 2.15 3.45 11.80
C VAL A 132 3.10 2.29 11.51
N LEU A 133 3.87 1.89 12.52
CA LEU A 133 4.77 0.74 12.47
C LEU A 133 4.26 -0.37 13.39
N LEU A 134 3.85 -1.48 12.77
CA LEU A 134 3.47 -2.75 13.38
C LEU A 134 4.56 -3.80 13.13
N PRO A 135 4.52 -4.96 13.82
CA PRO A 135 5.33 -6.11 13.45
C PRO A 135 5.22 -6.43 11.96
N SER A 136 6.34 -6.30 11.24
CA SER A 136 6.51 -6.53 9.80
C SER A 136 5.72 -5.60 8.86
N VAL A 137 5.01 -4.59 9.37
CA VAL A 137 4.09 -3.81 8.54
C VAL A 137 4.22 -2.32 8.82
N CYS A 138 4.35 -1.52 7.78
CA CYS A 138 4.41 -0.06 7.85
C CYS A 138 3.40 0.58 6.88
N PHE A 139 2.54 1.48 7.37
CA PHE A 139 1.52 2.16 6.56
C PHE A 139 1.19 3.55 7.09
N LEU A 140 0.41 4.33 6.32
CA LEU A 140 -0.15 5.60 6.78
C LEU A 140 -1.58 5.41 7.31
N GLU A 141 -1.85 5.99 8.46
CA GLU A 141 -3.21 6.23 8.95
C GLU A 141 -3.60 7.68 8.64
N VAL A 142 -4.56 7.85 7.73
CA VAL A 142 -5.06 9.15 7.29
C VAL A 142 -6.46 9.36 7.86
N GLY A 143 -6.60 10.41 8.66
CA GLY A 143 -7.89 10.80 9.22
C GLY A 143 -8.51 11.91 8.40
N LYS A 144 -9.67 11.66 7.80
CA LYS A 144 -10.40 12.62 6.96
C LYS A 144 -11.73 13.04 7.60
N GLN A 145 -12.08 14.31 7.43
CA GLN A 145 -13.37 14.88 7.81
C GLN A 145 -13.94 15.64 6.62
N ASN A 146 -14.83 14.98 5.88
CA ASN A 146 -15.44 15.51 4.67
C ASN A 146 -16.58 16.50 4.95
N VAL A 147 -17.26 16.35 6.08
CA VAL A 147 -18.37 17.20 6.50
C VAL A 147 -18.03 17.84 7.85
N PRO A 148 -18.23 19.16 8.03
CA PRO A 148 -18.11 19.81 9.33
C PRO A 148 -18.93 19.05 10.39
N ASP A 149 -18.36 18.89 11.58
CA ASP A 149 -18.98 18.22 12.74
C ASP A 149 -19.26 16.71 12.59
N GLN A 150 -18.83 16.07 11.49
CA GLN A 150 -18.85 14.62 11.37
C GLN A 150 -17.63 13.98 12.05
N GLN A 151 -17.80 12.73 12.52
CA GLN A 151 -16.70 11.91 13.01
C GLN A 151 -15.62 11.74 11.93
N ILE A 152 -14.35 11.85 12.36
CA ILE A 152 -13.20 11.59 11.49
C ILE A 152 -13.24 10.13 11.06
N THR A 153 -13.19 9.91 9.76
CA THR A 153 -13.00 8.57 9.18
C THR A 153 -11.52 8.28 9.11
N ILE A 154 -11.12 7.08 9.53
CA ILE A 154 -9.73 6.63 9.49
C ILE A 154 -9.58 5.69 8.29
N GLU A 155 -8.74 6.10 7.35
CA GLU A 155 -8.33 5.34 6.19
C GLU A 155 -6.88 4.87 6.38
N ARG A 156 -6.55 3.72 5.82
CA ARG A 156 -5.18 3.21 5.77
C ARG A 156 -4.71 3.30 4.33
N GLU A 157 -3.51 3.84 4.14
CA GLU A 157 -2.84 3.90 2.85
C GLU A 157 -1.51 3.17 2.96
N ASP A 158 -1.25 2.26 2.00
CA ASP A 158 0.06 1.64 1.87
C ASP A 158 1.10 2.67 1.45
N ILE A 159 2.37 2.35 1.70
CA ILE A 159 3.49 3.21 1.32
C ILE A 159 4.41 2.42 0.40
N PRO A 160 4.19 2.43 -0.92
CA PRO A 160 5.00 1.72 -1.91
C PRO A 160 6.36 2.41 -2.15
N LEU A 161 7.07 2.73 -1.06
CA LEU A 161 8.35 3.42 -1.07
C LEU A 161 9.48 2.45 -0.73
N PHE A 162 10.47 2.36 -1.60
CA PHE A 162 11.66 1.55 -1.36
C PHE A 162 12.47 2.09 -0.17
N GLY A 163 12.99 1.18 0.66
CA GLY A 163 13.86 1.53 1.80
C GLY A 163 13.11 1.65 3.14
N LEU A 164 11.79 1.48 3.17
CA LEU A 164 11.05 1.37 4.42
C LEU A 164 11.49 0.15 5.23
N ARG A 165 11.65 0.36 6.53
CA ARG A 165 11.96 -0.67 7.53
C ARG A 165 10.68 -1.25 8.09
N GLU A 166 10.53 -2.55 7.97
CA GLU A 166 9.38 -3.31 8.43
C GLU A 166 9.85 -4.49 9.32
N PRO A 167 10.41 -4.22 10.51
CA PRO A 167 10.98 -5.26 11.35
C PRO A 167 9.89 -6.12 12.01
N GLU A 168 10.19 -7.39 12.27
CA GLU A 168 9.29 -8.28 13.04
C GLU A 168 9.01 -7.73 14.45
N ALA A 169 9.94 -6.96 15.01
CA ALA A 169 9.78 -6.26 16.29
C ALA A 169 10.03 -4.75 16.09
N PRO A 170 8.98 -3.91 16.09
CA PRO A 170 9.12 -2.46 15.89
C PRO A 170 10.02 -1.79 16.95
N THR A 171 10.93 -0.93 16.50
CA THR A 171 11.75 -0.09 17.38
C THR A 171 11.53 1.40 17.09
N ILE A 172 11.86 2.25 18.07
CA ILE A 172 11.80 3.71 17.90
C ILE A 172 12.77 4.17 16.80
N GLU A 173 13.90 3.48 16.63
CA GLU A 173 14.87 3.81 15.60
C GLU A 173 14.32 3.53 14.21
N ASP A 174 13.68 2.37 14.01
CA ASP A 174 13.03 2.06 12.73
C ASP A 174 11.92 3.05 12.39
N LEU A 175 11.13 3.47 13.39
CA LEU A 175 10.11 4.51 13.20
C LEU A 175 10.75 5.84 12.77
N ARG A 176 11.86 6.26 13.39
CA ARG A 176 12.56 7.51 13.06
C ARG A 176 13.16 7.48 11.66
N GLU A 177 13.74 6.37 11.26
CA GLU A 177 14.34 6.17 9.94
C GLU A 177 13.27 6.19 8.85
N ASN A 178 12.14 5.49 9.07
CA ASN A 178 10.99 5.58 8.17
C ASN A 178 10.43 7.01 8.11
N GLU A 179 10.28 7.69 9.25
CA GLU A 179 9.82 9.07 9.29
C GLU A 179 10.76 10.00 8.52
N ALA A 180 12.08 9.84 8.66
CA ALA A 180 13.08 10.62 7.93
C ALA A 180 13.01 10.38 6.42
N LEU A 181 12.86 9.13 6.00
CA LEU A 181 12.70 8.74 4.60
C LEU A 181 11.43 9.36 3.98
N LEU A 182 10.31 9.34 4.69
CA LEU A 182 9.08 9.98 4.20
C LEU A 182 9.22 11.49 4.12
N LYS A 183 9.89 12.11 5.09
CA LYS A 183 10.13 13.56 5.09
C LYS A 183 11.14 14.02 4.06
N SER A 184 11.93 13.13 3.47
CA SER A 184 12.83 13.45 2.35
C SER A 184 12.17 13.33 0.99
N CYS A 185 10.95 12.78 0.90
CA CYS A 185 10.19 12.68 -0.34
C CYS A 185 9.71 14.05 -0.81
N ASP A 186 9.85 14.33 -2.10
CA ASP A 186 9.33 15.52 -2.76
C ASP A 186 7.86 15.38 -3.17
N GLU A 187 7.27 16.46 -3.69
CA GLU A 187 5.87 16.49 -4.10
C GLU A 187 5.54 15.46 -5.18
N TYR A 188 6.50 15.12 -6.05
CA TYR A 188 6.28 14.15 -7.12
C TYR A 188 6.30 12.73 -6.58
N THR A 189 7.22 12.42 -5.67
CA THR A 189 7.24 11.14 -4.98
C THR A 189 5.93 10.90 -4.24
N TRP A 190 5.41 11.92 -3.55
CA TRP A 190 4.15 11.80 -2.81
C TRP A 190 2.94 11.50 -3.70
N ILE A 191 2.81 12.13 -4.88
CA ILE A 191 1.70 11.82 -5.80
C ILE A 191 1.81 10.42 -6.41
N MET A 192 3.00 9.81 -6.38
CA MET A 192 3.21 8.45 -6.90
C MET A 192 2.90 7.37 -5.87
N ILE A 193 2.94 7.69 -4.58
CA ILE A 193 2.84 6.69 -3.50
C ILE A 193 1.60 6.85 -2.62
N SER A 194 0.82 7.92 -2.75
CA SER A 194 -0.30 8.20 -1.84
C SER A 194 -1.33 9.17 -2.43
N ASP A 195 -2.56 9.12 -1.92
CA ASP A 195 -3.69 9.96 -2.32
C ASP A 195 -3.88 11.17 -1.36
N LEU A 196 -2.83 11.59 -0.66
CA LEU A 196 -2.87 12.76 0.23
C LEU A 196 -3.13 14.08 -0.50
N PHE A 197 -2.84 14.14 -1.80
CA PHE A 197 -3.08 15.31 -2.64
C PHE A 197 -4.29 15.06 -3.54
N PRO A 198 -5.24 16.00 -3.67
CA PRO A 198 -6.36 15.87 -4.59
C PRO A 198 -5.89 15.60 -6.01
N ARG A 199 -6.69 14.83 -6.77
CA ARG A 199 -6.30 14.34 -8.10
C ARG A 199 -5.92 15.44 -9.08
N ASP A 200 -6.62 16.58 -9.06
CA ASP A 200 -6.29 17.75 -9.86
C ASP A 200 -4.90 18.30 -9.51
N LYS A 201 -4.56 18.39 -8.22
CA LYS A 201 -3.23 18.80 -7.76
C LYS A 201 -2.14 17.79 -8.12
N ALA A 202 -2.44 16.50 -8.00
CA ALA A 202 -1.53 15.45 -8.46
C ALA A 202 -1.21 15.58 -9.95
N TYR A 203 -2.22 15.84 -10.80
CA TYR A 203 -2.00 16.06 -12.24
C TYR A 203 -1.21 17.33 -12.55
N GLU A 204 -1.46 18.43 -11.83
CA GLU A 204 -0.67 19.66 -11.97
C GLU A 204 0.82 19.40 -11.66
N ILE A 205 1.11 18.71 -10.55
CA ILE A 205 2.48 18.33 -10.16
C ILE A 205 3.11 17.42 -11.22
N ALA A 206 2.42 16.36 -11.64
CA ALA A 206 2.92 15.43 -12.65
C ALA A 206 3.27 16.15 -13.95
N ALA A 207 2.38 17.01 -14.45
CA ALA A 207 2.60 17.77 -15.69
C ALA A 207 3.85 18.66 -15.62
N GLU A 208 4.10 19.31 -14.47
CA GLU A 208 5.28 20.16 -14.28
C GLU A 208 6.59 19.35 -14.19
N TRP A 209 6.53 18.14 -13.64
CA TRP A 209 7.69 17.27 -13.48
C TRP A 209 8.05 16.50 -14.76
N GLU A 210 7.04 16.05 -15.50
CA GLU A 210 7.15 15.16 -16.67
C GLU A 210 7.27 15.90 -18.01
N LYS A 211 6.98 17.21 -18.08
CA LYS A 211 7.12 17.98 -19.32
C LYS A 211 8.57 17.94 -19.86
N PRO A 212 8.77 18.15 -21.18
CA PRO A 212 10.12 18.30 -21.75
C PRO A 212 10.92 19.41 -21.05
N GLY A 213 12.15 19.11 -20.65
CA GLY A 213 13.01 19.97 -19.82
C GLY A 213 12.59 20.03 -18.33
N GLY A 214 11.65 19.17 -17.92
CA GLY A 214 11.12 19.07 -16.56
C GLY A 214 12.15 18.57 -15.54
N LYS A 215 11.72 18.42 -14.29
CA LYS A 215 12.61 17.95 -13.21
C LYS A 215 13.05 16.50 -13.44
N LEU A 216 12.19 15.63 -13.96
CA LEU A 216 12.55 14.22 -14.20
C LEU A 216 13.63 14.03 -15.26
N GLU A 217 13.55 14.79 -16.36
CA GLU A 217 14.55 14.70 -17.44
C GLU A 217 15.93 15.16 -16.93
N ARG A 218 15.96 16.20 -16.10
CA ARG A 218 17.19 16.69 -15.46
C ARG A 218 17.82 15.66 -14.52
N ILE A 219 17.01 15.05 -13.64
CA ILE A 219 17.49 13.99 -12.74
C ILE A 219 18.07 12.80 -13.52
N ARG A 220 17.43 12.40 -14.63
CA ARG A 220 17.94 11.31 -15.48
C ARG A 220 19.25 11.69 -16.17
N ALA A 221 19.34 12.90 -16.71
CA ALA A 221 20.55 13.39 -17.35
C ALA A 221 21.75 13.47 -16.37
N ASP A 222 21.48 13.86 -15.12
CA ASP A 222 22.50 13.90 -14.07
C ASP A 222 22.96 12.48 -13.66
N ALA A 223 22.03 11.51 -13.59
CA ALA A 223 22.35 10.11 -13.27
C ALA A 223 23.12 9.39 -14.39
N ASP A 224 22.91 9.76 -15.65
CA ASP A 224 23.66 9.21 -16.80
C ASP A 224 25.05 9.84 -16.95
N ALA A 225 25.34 10.93 -16.20
CA ALA A 225 26.62 11.63 -16.21
C ALA A 225 27.61 11.17 -15.13
N GLU A 226 27.17 10.34 -14.16
CA GLU A 226 28.00 9.67 -13.14
C GLU A 226 28.42 8.26 -13.56
#